data_AF-A0A0M8K7E8-F1
#
_entry.id   AF-A0A0M8K7E8-F1
#
_cell.length_a   1.000
_cell.length_b   1.000
_cell.length_c   1.000
_cell.angle_alpha   90.00
_cell.angle_beta   90.00
_cell.angle_gamma   90.00
#
_symmetry.space_group_name_H-M   'P 1'
#
loop_
_entity.id
_entity.type
_entity.pdbx_description
1 polymer ?
#
loop_
_entity_poly.entity_id
_entity_poly.type
_entity_poly.pdbx_seq_one_letter_code
_entity_poly.pdbx_strand_id
1 'polypeptide(L)'
;MTTTYTRLAAYPRPPNDNGWGFHSSSGAYEQPWMSEAWRVRFSGKSAIQSLTDADKRHIMREYARMLHDEYGIRWFKLLAGGTAQLDFLDALVEAGIETIVRLWTDRPHPHYVAPTEVVQQFLEHGAHYIEWGNEPNLFLEWESTAWHRGNLEEQLLDQIERNLETITTAALRAGVQGIPLIPSLSPGGNRDARIMFSRLMHLIRERNLQSDFTTSAVAIHNRPHNIPPHEPATETLSVTFREYEWYDEQIRTTLGYSLPLLGTEAGYEIGDATIPGYPRITGDLHATYNMEIFRGFRETWHPSFFCACMWLIEIYEKNSFSFANAAWWYNKIAGGDYPENILPAVHALREEAAQRLFVRTMPWETPPPPASSFADILLAEANARQVIEFNPNAALQQRIFADGFVPNSPEFALEFEGETFIAQRAEHLQSGEVRVYYVKQGEWAQVKFIRG
;
A
#
# COMPACT_ATOMS: atom_id res chain seq x y z
N MET A 1 14.98 13.25 -0.73
CA MET A 1 13.77 12.38 -0.74
C MET A 1 14.10 10.89 -0.58
N THR A 2 15.36 10.48 -0.43
CA THR A 2 15.78 9.06 -0.51
C THR A 2 15.81 8.30 0.82
N THR A 3 15.66 8.98 1.97
CA THR A 3 15.72 8.34 3.31
C THR A 3 14.37 7.86 3.84
N THR A 4 13.25 8.39 3.33
CA THR A 4 11.90 8.14 3.89
C THR A 4 11.42 6.71 3.66
N TYR A 5 11.81 6.09 2.54
CA TYR A 5 11.34 4.77 2.13
C TYR A 5 12.40 3.67 2.22
N THR A 6 13.63 3.98 2.63
CA THR A 6 14.73 3.00 2.65
C THR A 6 14.38 1.78 3.53
N ARG A 7 13.61 2.00 4.60
CA ARG A 7 13.15 0.91 5.49
C ARG A 7 12.17 -0.06 4.82
N LEU A 8 11.40 0.40 3.82
CA LEU A 8 10.46 -0.44 3.09
C LEU A 8 11.17 -1.54 2.30
N ALA A 9 12.45 -1.35 1.95
CA ALA A 9 13.26 -2.36 1.28
C ALA A 9 13.48 -3.65 2.10
N ALA A 10 13.30 -3.57 3.43
CA ALA A 10 13.48 -4.71 4.33
C ALA A 10 12.24 -5.61 4.47
N TYR A 11 11.14 -5.27 3.80
CA TYR A 11 9.90 -6.02 3.88
C TYR A 11 9.78 -6.99 2.69
N PRO A 12 9.38 -8.26 2.93
CA PRO A 12 9.18 -9.25 1.89
C PRO A 12 8.16 -8.79 0.86
N ARG A 13 8.42 -9.10 -0.40
CA ARG A 13 7.51 -8.87 -1.53
C ARG A 13 7.59 -10.08 -2.45
N PRO A 14 6.52 -10.40 -3.19
CA PRO A 14 6.53 -11.53 -4.10
C PRO A 14 7.59 -11.31 -5.21
N PRO A 15 8.15 -12.39 -5.77
CA PRO A 15 8.95 -12.29 -6.98
C PRO A 15 8.10 -11.68 -8.11
N ASN A 16 8.71 -10.79 -8.91
CA ASN A 16 8.02 -10.07 -9.98
C ASN A 16 6.78 -9.29 -9.48
N ASP A 17 6.89 -8.69 -8.28
CA ASP A 17 5.84 -7.92 -7.64
C ASP A 17 5.22 -6.87 -8.57
N ASN A 18 3.90 -6.88 -8.69
CA ASN A 18 3.11 -5.90 -9.43
C ASN A 18 2.04 -5.23 -8.54
N GLY A 19 2.00 -5.54 -7.24
CA GLY A 19 0.99 -5.07 -6.28
C GLY A 19 -0.41 -5.64 -6.48
N TRP A 20 -0.63 -6.56 -7.42
CA TRP A 20 -1.97 -7.08 -7.72
C TRP A 20 -2.32 -8.23 -6.79
N GLY A 21 -3.47 -8.13 -6.13
CA GLY A 21 -3.95 -9.18 -5.26
C GLY A 21 -5.45 -9.37 -5.24
N PHE A 22 -5.85 -10.45 -4.57
CA PHE A 22 -7.25 -10.72 -4.24
C PHE A 22 -7.40 -11.09 -2.78
N HIS A 23 -8.59 -10.82 -2.26
CA HIS A 23 -9.09 -11.45 -1.05
C HIS A 23 -10.16 -12.49 -1.41
N SER A 24 -10.14 -13.62 -0.71
CA SER A 24 -11.24 -14.59 -0.68
C SER A 24 -11.99 -14.51 0.65
N SER A 25 -13.32 -14.46 0.59
CA SER A 25 -14.19 -14.61 1.76
C SER A 25 -14.80 -16.01 1.84
N SER A 26 -14.10 -17.03 1.33
CA SER A 26 -14.48 -18.44 1.35
C SER A 26 -14.54 -19.02 2.76
N GLY A 27 -15.15 -18.33 3.72
CA GLY A 27 -15.09 -18.63 5.14
C GLY A 27 -13.66 -18.71 5.68
N ALA A 28 -13.53 -18.77 7.00
CA ALA A 28 -12.24 -19.02 7.64
C ALA A 28 -11.74 -20.47 7.39
N TYR A 29 -12.59 -21.34 6.82
CA TYR A 29 -12.39 -22.78 6.71
C TYR A 29 -12.66 -23.36 5.31
N GLU A 30 -13.18 -22.57 4.38
CA GLU A 30 -13.51 -23.04 3.03
C GLU A 30 -12.34 -22.78 2.09
N GLN A 31 -12.25 -23.66 1.10
CA GLN A 31 -11.07 -23.88 0.27
C GLN A 31 -11.50 -24.02 -1.19
N PRO A 32 -10.60 -23.83 -2.17
CA PRO A 32 -10.93 -23.99 -3.59
C PRO A 32 -11.65 -25.29 -3.95
N TRP A 33 -11.28 -26.41 -3.32
CA TRP A 33 -11.95 -27.70 -3.53
C TRP A 33 -13.41 -27.74 -3.05
N MET A 34 -13.88 -26.77 -2.27
CA MET A 34 -15.29 -26.63 -1.89
C MET A 34 -16.15 -25.97 -2.98
N SER A 35 -15.54 -25.34 -4.00
CA SER A 35 -16.25 -24.83 -5.19
C SER A 35 -16.49 -25.96 -6.19
N GLU A 36 -17.75 -26.16 -6.61
CA GLU A 36 -18.05 -27.15 -7.65
C GLU A 36 -17.32 -26.85 -8.96
N ALA A 37 -17.27 -25.58 -9.35
CA ALA A 37 -16.64 -25.18 -10.59
C ALA A 37 -15.14 -25.53 -10.59
N TRP A 38 -14.42 -25.27 -9.49
CA TRP A 38 -13.00 -25.61 -9.40
C TRP A 38 -12.75 -27.10 -9.27
N ARG A 39 -13.60 -27.84 -8.54
CA ARG A 39 -13.50 -29.30 -8.50
C ARG A 39 -13.64 -29.89 -9.91
N VAL A 40 -14.66 -29.48 -10.65
CA VAL A 40 -14.87 -29.99 -12.01
C VAL A 40 -13.72 -29.58 -12.92
N ARG A 41 -13.28 -28.31 -12.86
CA ARG A 41 -12.19 -27.80 -13.70
C ARG A 41 -10.87 -28.55 -13.47
N PHE A 42 -10.46 -28.73 -12.22
CA PHE A 42 -9.10 -29.20 -11.90
C PHE A 42 -9.03 -30.69 -11.54
N SER A 43 -10.14 -31.33 -11.17
CA SER A 43 -10.16 -32.77 -10.85
C SER A 43 -11.10 -33.58 -11.71
N GLY A 44 -11.96 -32.95 -12.52
CA GLY A 44 -13.02 -33.63 -13.28
C GLY A 44 -14.14 -34.24 -12.42
N LYS A 45 -14.12 -34.01 -11.10
CA LYS A 45 -15.08 -34.57 -10.14
C LYS A 45 -16.01 -33.47 -9.65
N SER A 46 -17.32 -33.72 -9.64
CA SER A 46 -18.29 -32.78 -9.05
C SER A 46 -18.60 -33.07 -7.58
N ALA A 47 -18.57 -34.35 -7.17
CA ALA A 47 -18.94 -34.79 -5.83
C ALA A 47 -17.77 -34.69 -4.82
N ILE A 48 -17.97 -33.92 -3.74
CA ILE A 48 -16.96 -33.72 -2.67
C ILE A 48 -16.50 -35.06 -2.08
N GLN A 49 -17.41 -36.02 -1.87
CA GLN A 49 -17.07 -37.32 -1.27
C GLN A 49 -16.14 -38.18 -2.14
N SER A 50 -15.99 -37.84 -3.43
CA SER A 50 -15.10 -38.54 -4.37
C SER A 50 -13.68 -37.97 -4.41
N LEU A 51 -13.40 -36.87 -3.69
CA LEU A 51 -12.09 -36.24 -3.62
C LEU A 51 -11.20 -36.92 -2.56
N THR A 52 -10.03 -37.37 -3.01
CA THR A 52 -8.92 -37.75 -2.13
C THR A 52 -8.16 -36.51 -1.66
N ASP A 53 -7.30 -36.64 -0.66
CA ASP A 53 -6.45 -35.51 -0.23
C ASP A 53 -5.45 -35.09 -1.32
N ALA A 54 -5.05 -36.03 -2.18
CA ALA A 54 -4.23 -35.72 -3.35
C ALA A 54 -5.02 -34.85 -4.36
N ASP A 55 -6.30 -35.16 -4.59
CA ASP A 55 -7.16 -34.34 -5.45
C ASP A 55 -7.31 -32.93 -4.88
N LYS A 56 -7.55 -32.80 -3.57
CA LYS A 56 -7.71 -31.49 -2.91
C LYS A 56 -6.46 -30.62 -3.06
N ARG A 57 -5.27 -31.17 -2.77
CA ARG A 57 -3.99 -30.46 -2.95
C ARG A 57 -3.71 -30.13 -4.41
N HIS A 58 -4.08 -31.01 -5.33
CA HIS A 58 -3.96 -30.72 -6.76
C HIS A 58 -4.82 -29.53 -7.16
N ILE A 59 -6.12 -29.51 -6.78
CA ILE A 59 -7.03 -28.39 -7.04
C ILE A 59 -6.43 -27.08 -6.48
N MET A 60 -5.95 -27.07 -5.23
CA MET A 60 -5.34 -25.88 -4.62
C MET A 60 -4.14 -25.35 -5.41
N ARG A 61 -3.24 -26.24 -5.85
CA ARG A 61 -2.06 -25.89 -6.65
C ARG A 61 -2.43 -25.35 -8.03
N GLU A 62 -3.34 -26.00 -8.73
CA GLU A 62 -3.79 -25.51 -10.04
C GLU A 62 -4.55 -24.19 -9.93
N TYR A 63 -5.31 -24.00 -8.85
CA TYR A 63 -5.96 -22.73 -8.56
C TYR A 63 -4.93 -21.61 -8.31
N ALA A 64 -3.95 -21.84 -7.44
CA ALA A 64 -2.88 -20.86 -7.18
C ALA A 64 -2.08 -20.53 -8.45
N ARG A 65 -1.72 -21.53 -9.26
CA ARG A 65 -1.06 -21.31 -10.56
C ARG A 65 -1.95 -20.53 -11.53
N MET A 66 -3.24 -20.84 -11.62
CA MET A 66 -4.17 -20.07 -12.44
C MET A 66 -4.18 -18.60 -12.03
N LEU A 67 -4.25 -18.29 -10.72
CA LEU A 67 -4.18 -16.91 -10.23
C LEU A 67 -2.87 -16.23 -10.66
N HIS A 68 -1.74 -16.92 -10.47
CA HIS A 68 -0.42 -16.38 -10.79
C HIS A 68 -0.21 -16.18 -12.31
N ASP A 69 -0.47 -17.21 -13.11
CA ASP A 69 -0.10 -17.29 -14.53
C ASP A 69 -1.17 -16.68 -15.45
N GLU A 70 -2.45 -16.94 -15.19
CA GLU A 70 -3.53 -16.45 -16.06
C GLU A 70 -4.02 -15.05 -15.68
N TYR A 71 -3.96 -14.69 -14.39
CA TYR A 71 -4.49 -13.44 -13.87
C TYR A 71 -3.42 -12.50 -13.30
N GLY A 72 -2.15 -12.90 -13.31
CA GLY A 72 -1.06 -12.02 -12.90
C GLY A 72 -1.02 -11.72 -11.41
N ILE A 73 -1.70 -12.51 -10.57
CA ILE A 73 -1.81 -12.24 -9.14
C ILE A 73 -0.49 -12.56 -8.44
N ARG A 74 -0.06 -11.64 -7.57
CA ARG A 74 1.17 -11.79 -6.77
C ARG A 74 0.94 -11.66 -5.28
N TRP A 75 -0.20 -11.11 -4.88
CA TRP A 75 -0.61 -10.98 -3.49
C TRP A 75 -1.94 -11.70 -3.23
N PHE A 76 -2.09 -12.28 -2.05
CA PHE A 76 -3.36 -12.90 -1.65
C PHE A 76 -3.66 -12.66 -0.17
N LYS A 77 -4.87 -12.20 0.15
CA LYS A 77 -5.35 -12.17 1.54
C LYS A 77 -6.12 -13.46 1.83
N LEU A 78 -5.56 -14.27 2.72
CA LEU A 78 -6.06 -15.57 3.15
C LEU A 78 -6.77 -15.44 4.51
N LEU A 79 -8.07 -15.71 4.55
CA LEU A 79 -8.82 -15.77 5.81
C LEU A 79 -8.67 -17.14 6.45
N ALA A 80 -8.15 -17.20 7.67
CA ALA A 80 -7.82 -18.45 8.34
C ALA A 80 -8.46 -18.60 9.73
N GLY A 81 -9.21 -19.67 9.91
CA GLY A 81 -9.72 -20.13 11.20
C GLY A 81 -8.84 -21.26 11.72
N GLY A 82 -7.93 -20.95 12.63
CA GLY A 82 -6.89 -21.91 13.05
C GLY A 82 -5.99 -22.28 11.87
N THR A 83 -5.62 -23.56 11.75
CA THR A 83 -4.63 -24.06 10.77
C THR A 83 -5.24 -24.72 9.54
N ALA A 84 -6.55 -24.59 9.34
CA ALA A 84 -7.27 -25.23 8.22
C ALA A 84 -6.85 -24.74 6.83
N GLN A 85 -6.08 -23.65 6.77
CA GLN A 85 -5.64 -23.00 5.54
C GLN A 85 -4.19 -23.30 5.15
N LEU A 86 -3.44 -24.11 5.91
CA LEU A 86 -2.01 -24.37 5.65
C LEU A 86 -1.75 -25.00 4.27
N ASP A 87 -2.51 -26.03 3.86
CA ASP A 87 -2.34 -26.66 2.55
C ASP A 87 -2.56 -25.67 1.38
N PHE A 88 -3.43 -24.68 1.55
CA PHE A 88 -3.68 -23.67 0.53
C PHE A 88 -2.65 -22.54 0.57
N LEU A 89 -2.18 -22.15 1.76
CA LEU A 89 -1.00 -21.30 1.88
C LEU A 89 0.19 -21.92 1.15
N ASP A 90 0.47 -23.21 1.36
CA ASP A 90 1.55 -23.91 0.66
C ASP A 90 1.40 -23.81 -0.85
N ALA A 91 0.20 -23.99 -1.38
CA ALA A 91 -0.08 -23.85 -2.81
C ALA A 91 0.16 -22.42 -3.33
N LEU A 92 -0.19 -21.38 -2.56
CA LEU A 92 0.04 -19.98 -2.91
C LEU A 92 1.55 -19.65 -2.90
N VAL A 93 2.26 -20.05 -1.85
CA VAL A 93 3.71 -19.85 -1.70
C VAL A 93 4.49 -20.60 -2.78
N GLU A 94 4.14 -21.86 -3.06
CA GLU A 94 4.72 -22.65 -4.16
C GLU A 94 4.52 -21.97 -5.52
N ALA A 95 3.42 -21.24 -5.72
CA ALA A 95 3.13 -20.48 -6.93
C ALA A 95 3.83 -19.10 -6.98
N GLY A 96 4.55 -18.69 -5.93
CA GLY A 96 5.22 -17.38 -5.85
C GLY A 96 4.28 -16.23 -5.49
N ILE A 97 3.16 -16.51 -4.82
CA ILE A 97 2.21 -15.51 -4.34
C ILE A 97 2.50 -15.19 -2.87
N GLU A 98 2.78 -13.92 -2.58
CA GLU A 98 2.94 -13.42 -1.21
C GLU A 98 1.57 -13.37 -0.51
N THR A 99 1.50 -13.90 0.70
CA THR A 99 0.21 -14.13 1.37
C THR A 99 0.11 -13.37 2.68
N ILE A 100 -0.98 -12.59 2.78
CA ILE A 100 -1.41 -11.94 4.02
C ILE A 100 -2.38 -12.90 4.71
N VAL A 101 -1.99 -13.43 5.87
CA VAL A 101 -2.85 -14.33 6.66
C VAL A 101 -3.63 -13.53 7.68
N ARG A 102 -4.95 -13.47 7.51
CA ARG A 102 -5.88 -12.91 8.50
C ARG A 102 -6.39 -14.03 9.40
N LEU A 103 -6.00 -13.98 10.66
CA LEU A 103 -6.50 -14.90 11.68
C LEU A 103 -7.90 -14.47 12.12
N TRP A 104 -8.89 -15.27 11.74
CA TRP A 104 -10.30 -14.99 11.98
C TRP A 104 -10.74 -15.46 13.36
N THR A 105 -11.48 -14.58 14.03
CA THR A 105 -12.34 -14.90 15.17
C THR A 105 -13.56 -13.99 15.09
N ASP A 106 -14.68 -14.43 15.68
CA ASP A 106 -15.83 -13.56 15.89
C ASP A 106 -15.48 -12.49 16.94
N ARG A 107 -15.87 -11.24 16.68
CA ARG A 107 -15.70 -10.07 17.57
C ARG A 107 -14.30 -9.99 18.22
N PRO A 108 -13.24 -9.81 17.41
CA PRO A 108 -11.86 -9.86 17.89
C PRO A 108 -11.54 -8.80 18.93
N HIS A 109 -12.26 -7.67 18.98
CA HIS A 109 -11.83 -6.53 19.78
C HIS A 109 -12.51 -6.45 21.15
N PRO A 110 -11.78 -6.07 22.21
CA PRO A 110 -10.35 -5.78 22.27
C PRO A 110 -9.47 -6.96 22.74
N HIS A 111 -10.08 -8.14 22.96
CA HIS A 111 -9.46 -9.19 23.77
C HIS A 111 -8.66 -10.22 22.97
N TYR A 112 -8.88 -10.33 21.66
CA TYR A 112 -8.24 -11.36 20.86
C TYR A 112 -6.73 -11.14 20.74
N VAL A 113 -5.97 -12.15 21.13
CA VAL A 113 -4.54 -12.28 20.86
C VAL A 113 -4.37 -13.56 20.08
N ALA A 114 -3.70 -13.47 18.93
CA ALA A 114 -3.43 -14.63 18.10
C ALA A 114 -2.68 -15.71 18.91
N PRO A 115 -3.03 -17.00 18.82
CA PRO A 115 -2.24 -18.05 19.46
C PRO A 115 -0.85 -18.13 18.84
N THR A 116 0.21 -18.03 19.65
CA THR A 116 1.61 -18.03 19.17
C THR A 116 1.93 -19.25 18.31
N GLU A 117 1.43 -20.42 18.69
CA GLU A 117 1.66 -21.68 17.96
C GLU A 117 0.96 -21.72 16.60
N VAL A 118 -0.18 -21.03 16.45
CA VAL A 118 -0.89 -20.91 15.16
C VAL A 118 -0.13 -19.94 14.26
N VAL A 119 0.30 -18.79 14.80
CA VAL A 119 1.13 -17.83 14.06
C VAL A 119 2.40 -18.51 13.57
N GLN A 120 3.10 -19.23 14.47
CA GLN A 120 4.34 -19.93 14.14
C GLN A 120 4.16 -20.89 12.96
N GLN A 121 3.08 -21.68 12.93
CA GLN A 121 2.81 -22.60 11.82
C GLN A 121 2.64 -21.84 10.49
N PHE A 122 1.90 -20.73 10.45
CA PHE A 122 1.78 -19.95 9.20
C PHE A 122 3.12 -19.37 8.74
N LEU A 123 3.96 -18.91 9.67
CA LEU A 123 5.30 -18.40 9.36
C LEU A 123 6.22 -19.51 8.82
N GLU A 124 6.20 -20.71 9.41
CA GLU A 124 6.96 -21.88 8.95
C GLU A 124 6.53 -22.35 7.54
N HIS A 125 5.28 -22.09 7.17
CA HIS A 125 4.73 -22.35 5.84
C HIS A 125 4.92 -21.17 4.85
N GLY A 126 5.71 -20.15 5.23
CA GLY A 126 6.16 -19.10 4.32
C GLY A 126 5.29 -17.84 4.26
N ALA A 127 4.29 -17.69 5.12
CA ALA A 127 3.63 -16.39 5.29
C ALA A 127 4.56 -15.40 6.01
N HIS A 128 4.54 -14.13 5.61
CA HIS A 128 5.25 -13.07 6.32
C HIS A 128 4.30 -12.14 7.08
N TYR A 129 3.13 -11.85 6.52
CA TYR A 129 2.21 -10.84 7.03
C TYR A 129 1.05 -11.49 7.79
N ILE A 130 0.91 -11.14 9.07
CA ILE A 130 -0.11 -11.70 9.97
C ILE A 130 -1.02 -10.59 10.47
N GLU A 131 -2.29 -10.63 10.06
CA GLU A 131 -3.35 -9.74 10.51
C GLU A 131 -4.19 -10.43 11.60
N TRP A 132 -4.47 -9.73 12.70
CA TRP A 132 -5.37 -10.21 13.75
C TRP A 132 -6.63 -9.34 13.80
N GLY A 133 -7.81 -9.95 13.79
CA GLY A 133 -9.05 -9.19 13.84
C GLY A 133 -9.34 -8.39 12.56
N ASN A 134 -10.20 -7.38 12.66
CA ASN A 134 -10.76 -6.63 11.54
C ASN A 134 -11.56 -5.41 12.01
N GLU A 135 -11.46 -4.30 11.28
CA GLU A 135 -12.37 -3.15 11.36
C GLU A 135 -12.75 -2.74 12.80
N PRO A 136 -11.79 -2.43 13.68
CA PRO A 136 -12.07 -2.08 15.08
C PRO A 136 -12.85 -0.78 15.24
N ASN A 137 -13.18 -0.07 14.17
CA ASN A 137 -14.12 1.05 14.22
C ASN A 137 -15.58 0.65 13.95
N LEU A 138 -15.88 -0.64 13.81
CA LEU A 138 -17.23 -1.19 13.72
C LEU A 138 -17.67 -1.83 15.04
N PHE A 139 -18.87 -1.51 15.50
CA PHE A 139 -19.47 -2.13 16.70
C PHE A 139 -19.58 -3.65 16.57
N LEU A 140 -19.83 -4.15 15.36
CA LEU A 140 -20.03 -5.58 15.11
C LEU A 140 -18.77 -6.42 15.40
N GLU A 141 -17.58 -5.80 15.37
CA GLU A 141 -16.29 -6.45 15.59
C GLU A 141 -15.84 -6.43 17.06
N TRP A 142 -16.69 -5.91 17.95
CA TRP A 142 -16.38 -5.75 19.36
C TRP A 142 -17.24 -6.61 20.28
N GLU A 143 -16.62 -7.00 21.39
CA GLU A 143 -17.33 -7.40 22.60
C GLU A 143 -18.21 -6.24 23.07
N SER A 144 -19.54 -6.46 23.13
CA SER A 144 -20.51 -5.38 23.27
C SER A 144 -20.33 -4.56 24.56
N THR A 145 -19.92 -5.18 25.68
CA THR A 145 -19.72 -4.41 26.91
C THR A 145 -18.46 -3.56 26.85
N ALA A 146 -17.39 -4.05 26.22
CA ALA A 146 -16.17 -3.27 25.99
C ALA A 146 -16.44 -2.03 25.12
N TRP A 147 -17.24 -2.17 24.05
CA TRP A 147 -17.60 -1.05 23.20
C TRP A 147 -18.28 0.09 23.97
N HIS A 148 -19.24 -0.24 24.83
CA HIS A 148 -20.00 0.76 25.58
C HIS A 148 -19.25 1.38 26.77
N ARG A 149 -18.15 0.76 27.23
CA ARG A 149 -17.30 1.33 28.30
C ARG A 149 -16.49 2.55 27.83
N GLY A 150 -16.32 2.76 26.52
CA GLY A 150 -15.48 3.82 25.95
C GLY A 150 -13.99 3.47 25.94
N ASN A 151 -13.13 4.46 25.64
CA ASN A 151 -11.67 4.28 25.50
C ASN A 151 -11.30 3.17 24.49
N LEU A 152 -11.94 3.18 23.33
CA LEU A 152 -11.78 2.14 22.32
C LEU A 152 -10.34 2.15 21.77
N GLU A 153 -9.81 3.34 21.55
CA GLU A 153 -8.48 3.55 20.97
C GLU A 153 -7.37 3.08 21.93
N GLU A 154 -7.52 3.31 23.24
CA GLU A 154 -6.60 2.77 24.25
C GLU A 154 -6.69 1.24 24.34
N GLN A 155 -7.89 0.67 24.38
CA GLN A 155 -8.07 -0.79 24.43
C GLN A 155 -7.53 -1.48 23.17
N LEU A 156 -7.71 -0.84 22.02
CA LEU A 156 -7.17 -1.30 20.74
C LEU A 156 -5.64 -1.23 20.74
N LEU A 157 -5.03 -0.16 21.24
CA LEU A 157 -3.57 -0.08 21.36
C LEU A 157 -3.02 -1.17 22.29
N ASP A 158 -3.67 -1.41 23.43
CA ASP A 158 -3.27 -2.49 24.34
C ASP A 158 -3.34 -3.87 23.63
N GLN A 159 -4.33 -4.08 22.76
CA GLN A 159 -4.44 -5.29 21.94
C GLN A 159 -3.36 -5.37 20.86
N ILE A 160 -3.03 -4.25 20.23
CA ILE A 160 -1.96 -4.15 19.25
C ILE A 160 -0.65 -4.59 19.90
N GLU A 161 -0.28 -4.02 21.05
CA GLU A 161 0.95 -4.36 21.78
C GLU A 161 1.07 -5.87 22.06
N ARG A 162 0.00 -6.52 22.54
CA ARG A 162 -0.02 -7.98 22.80
C ARG A 162 0.17 -8.83 21.53
N ASN A 163 -0.38 -8.40 20.40
CA ASN A 163 -0.23 -9.12 19.13
C ASN A 163 1.13 -8.87 18.49
N LEU A 164 1.72 -7.66 18.63
CA LEU A 164 3.11 -7.39 18.25
C LEU A 164 4.06 -8.36 18.97
N GLU A 165 3.91 -8.50 20.29
CA GLU A 165 4.72 -9.42 21.10
C GLU A 165 4.54 -10.88 20.65
N THR A 166 3.30 -11.31 20.44
CA THR A 166 2.97 -12.68 20.02
C THR A 166 3.61 -13.01 18.68
N ILE A 167 3.44 -12.16 17.68
CA ILE A 167 3.91 -12.42 16.31
C ILE A 167 5.43 -12.35 16.26
N THR A 168 6.05 -11.41 16.97
CA THR A 168 7.52 -11.33 17.11
C THR A 168 8.06 -12.59 17.78
N THR A 169 7.40 -13.08 18.83
CA THR A 169 7.81 -14.32 19.53
C THR A 169 7.69 -15.53 18.61
N ALA A 170 6.59 -15.65 17.85
CA ALA A 170 6.42 -16.72 16.88
C ALA A 170 7.50 -16.69 15.79
N ALA A 171 7.82 -15.51 15.26
CA ALA A 171 8.87 -15.30 14.28
C ALA A 171 10.25 -15.74 14.80
N LEU A 172 10.58 -15.32 16.04
CA LEU A 172 11.82 -15.74 16.70
C LEU A 172 11.90 -17.27 16.90
N ARG A 173 10.79 -17.92 17.25
CA ARG A 173 10.73 -19.39 17.41
C ARG A 173 10.90 -20.12 16.08
N ALA A 174 10.28 -19.62 15.02
CA ALA A 174 10.39 -20.18 13.67
C ALA A 174 11.73 -19.87 12.98
N GLY A 175 12.49 -18.87 13.48
CA GLY A 175 13.73 -18.44 12.87
C GLY A 175 13.53 -17.72 11.52
N VAL A 176 12.35 -17.13 11.33
CA VAL A 176 11.95 -16.41 10.10
C VAL A 176 11.44 -15.01 10.46
N GLN A 177 11.18 -14.18 9.45
CA GLN A 177 10.54 -12.88 9.66
C GLN A 177 9.03 -13.05 9.81
N GLY A 178 8.43 -12.41 10.82
CA GLY A 178 6.98 -12.27 10.95
C GLY A 178 6.64 -10.80 11.13
N ILE A 179 5.69 -10.31 10.32
CA ILE A 179 5.30 -8.90 10.26
C ILE A 179 3.87 -8.78 10.78
N PRO A 180 3.69 -8.18 11.96
CA PRO A 180 2.37 -7.85 12.47
C PRO A 180 1.70 -6.81 11.57
N LEU A 181 0.49 -7.12 11.09
CA LEU A 181 -0.33 -6.22 10.31
C LEU A 181 -1.40 -5.58 11.21
N ILE A 182 -1.26 -4.29 11.49
CA ILE A 182 -2.23 -3.53 12.29
C ILE A 182 -3.58 -3.55 11.56
N PRO A 183 -4.69 -3.87 12.23
CA PRO A 183 -5.97 -4.11 11.56
C PRO A 183 -6.50 -2.87 10.84
N SER A 184 -7.08 -3.07 9.68
CA SER A 184 -7.71 -2.04 8.86
C SER A 184 -8.91 -1.43 9.56
N LEU A 185 -9.17 -0.14 9.28
CA LEU A 185 -10.39 0.54 9.67
C LEU A 185 -11.38 0.53 8.50
N SER A 186 -12.66 0.30 8.79
CA SER A 186 -13.74 0.34 7.80
C SER A 186 -14.02 1.79 7.39
N PRO A 187 -14.05 2.12 6.10
CA PRO A 187 -14.53 3.42 5.66
C PRO A 187 -16.00 3.63 6.04
N GLY A 188 -16.31 4.75 6.68
CA GLY A 188 -17.68 5.05 7.15
C GLY A 188 -18.15 4.21 8.36
N GLY A 189 -17.23 3.59 9.10
CA GLY A 189 -17.58 2.77 10.27
C GLY A 189 -18.28 3.54 11.41
N ASN A 190 -18.75 2.80 12.43
CA ASN A 190 -19.47 3.37 13.58
C ASN A 190 -18.65 4.44 14.32
N ARG A 191 -17.32 4.29 14.33
CA ARG A 191 -16.35 5.32 14.73
C ARG A 191 -15.63 5.80 13.46
N ASP A 192 -15.46 7.11 13.34
CA ASP A 192 -14.72 7.67 12.21
C ASP A 192 -13.28 7.13 12.16
N ALA A 193 -12.89 6.61 10.99
CA ALA A 193 -11.62 5.93 10.80
C ALA A 193 -10.43 6.88 10.99
N ARG A 194 -10.50 8.12 10.49
CA ARG A 194 -9.40 9.10 10.66
C ARG A 194 -9.25 9.51 12.11
N ILE A 195 -10.37 9.73 12.82
CA ILE A 195 -10.34 10.07 14.25
C ILE A 195 -9.70 8.93 15.05
N MET A 196 -10.14 7.69 14.83
CA MET A 196 -9.58 6.53 15.53
C MET A 196 -8.09 6.37 15.22
N PHE A 197 -7.69 6.43 13.94
CA PHE A 197 -6.28 6.27 13.56
C PHE A 197 -5.39 7.40 14.10
N SER A 198 -5.85 8.65 14.03
CA SER A 198 -5.11 9.79 14.57
C SER A 198 -4.92 9.66 16.09
N ARG A 199 -5.94 9.16 16.80
CA ARG A 199 -5.83 8.92 18.25
C ARG A 199 -4.87 7.77 18.56
N LEU A 200 -4.87 6.69 17.78
CA LEU A 200 -3.87 5.62 17.91
C LEU A 200 -2.44 6.16 17.73
N MET A 201 -2.19 6.94 16.68
CA MET A 201 -0.89 7.56 16.44
C MET A 201 -0.46 8.47 17.60
N HIS A 202 -1.40 9.25 18.14
CA HIS A 202 -1.13 10.09 19.30
C HIS A 202 -0.77 9.25 20.54
N LEU A 203 -1.54 8.19 20.83
CA LEU A 203 -1.26 7.29 21.95
C LEU A 203 0.11 6.60 21.83
N ILE A 204 0.50 6.19 20.63
CA ILE A 204 1.84 5.62 20.36
C ILE A 204 2.94 6.62 20.76
N ARG A 205 2.76 7.92 20.48
CA ARG A 205 3.69 8.96 20.91
C ARG A 205 3.65 9.21 22.42
N GLU A 206 2.45 9.32 23.00
CA GLU A 206 2.28 9.53 24.45
C GLU A 206 2.94 8.42 25.27
N ARG A 207 2.83 7.17 24.80
CA ARG A 207 3.40 5.99 25.44
C ARG A 207 4.85 5.68 25.05
N ASN A 208 5.45 6.46 24.14
CA ASN A 208 6.80 6.27 23.60
C ASN A 208 7.03 4.89 22.95
N LEU A 209 6.05 4.38 22.19
CA LEU A 209 6.08 3.04 21.59
C LEU A 209 6.63 3.01 20.16
N GLN A 210 7.22 4.11 19.65
CA GLN A 210 7.57 4.23 18.23
C GLN A 210 8.58 3.18 17.73
N SER A 211 9.43 2.65 18.62
CA SER A 211 10.39 1.57 18.34
C SER A 211 9.72 0.23 18.07
N ASP A 212 8.57 0.00 18.69
CA ASP A 212 7.92 -1.31 18.73
C ASP A 212 7.21 -1.61 17.41
N PHE A 213 6.99 -0.57 16.60
CA PHE A 213 6.38 -0.64 15.27
C PHE A 213 7.39 -0.77 14.13
N THR A 214 8.69 -0.88 14.42
CA THR A 214 9.76 -0.89 13.40
C THR A 214 9.69 -2.09 12.44
N THR A 215 9.01 -3.17 12.83
CA THR A 215 8.82 -4.39 12.02
C THR A 215 7.35 -4.65 11.71
N SER A 216 6.49 -3.64 11.84
CA SER A 216 5.05 -3.75 11.60
C SER A 216 4.66 -3.26 10.20
N ALA A 217 3.43 -3.57 9.81
CA ALA A 217 2.76 -3.02 8.64
C ALA A 217 1.33 -2.62 9.02
N VAL A 218 0.61 -1.96 8.10
CA VAL A 218 -0.79 -1.52 8.33
C VAL A 218 -1.70 -2.07 7.23
N ALA A 219 -2.78 -2.74 7.63
CA ALA A 219 -3.86 -3.13 6.73
C ALA A 219 -4.72 -1.91 6.40
N ILE A 220 -5.16 -1.79 5.15
CA ILE A 220 -6.03 -0.70 4.70
C ILE A 220 -7.23 -1.29 3.95
N HIS A 221 -8.43 -0.82 4.28
CA HIS A 221 -9.63 -1.09 3.49
C HIS A 221 -9.88 0.08 2.55
N ASN A 222 -9.34 -0.01 1.33
CA ASN A 222 -9.47 1.01 0.28
C ASN A 222 -10.76 0.78 -0.50
N ARG A 223 -11.89 1.06 0.14
CA ARG A 223 -13.24 0.84 -0.39
C ARG A 223 -13.88 2.19 -0.71
N PRO A 224 -13.65 2.74 -1.92
CA PRO A 224 -14.00 4.12 -2.28
C PRO A 224 -15.49 4.36 -2.57
N HIS A 225 -16.35 3.39 -2.28
CA HIS A 225 -17.72 3.35 -2.77
C HIS A 225 -17.79 3.56 -4.29
N ASN A 226 -18.44 4.63 -4.74
CA ASN A 226 -18.59 4.98 -6.15
C ASN A 226 -17.71 6.16 -6.61
N ILE A 227 -16.72 6.57 -5.81
CA ILE A 227 -15.77 7.65 -6.14
C ILE A 227 -14.66 7.10 -7.05
N PRO A 228 -14.31 7.75 -8.18
CA PRO A 228 -13.21 7.33 -9.05
C PRO A 228 -11.86 7.16 -8.30
N PRO A 229 -11.00 6.22 -8.72
CA PRO A 229 -9.84 5.81 -7.91
C PRO A 229 -8.72 6.87 -7.84
N HIS A 230 -8.70 7.82 -8.78
CA HIS A 230 -7.72 8.90 -8.83
C HIS A 230 -8.08 10.09 -7.93
N GLU A 231 -9.33 10.19 -7.47
CA GLU A 231 -9.78 11.28 -6.62
C GLU A 231 -9.01 11.27 -5.29
N PRO A 232 -8.33 12.38 -4.95
CA PRO A 232 -7.58 12.45 -3.71
C PRO A 232 -8.54 12.53 -2.52
N ALA A 233 -8.07 12.00 -1.40
CA ALA A 233 -8.67 12.24 -0.11
C ALA A 233 -8.66 13.75 0.22
N THR A 234 -9.76 14.27 0.76
CA THR A 234 -9.85 15.65 1.25
C THR A 234 -10.32 15.66 2.69
N GLU A 235 -10.36 16.84 3.34
CA GLU A 235 -10.89 16.98 4.71
C GLU A 235 -12.32 16.46 4.83
N THR A 236 -13.16 16.68 3.80
CA THR A 236 -14.58 16.29 3.79
C THR A 236 -14.86 15.02 2.98
N LEU A 237 -13.87 14.47 2.29
CA LEU A 237 -13.97 13.25 1.50
C LEU A 237 -12.89 12.26 1.96
N SER A 238 -13.22 11.43 2.94
CA SER A 238 -12.32 10.48 3.59
C SER A 238 -12.50 9.02 3.18
N VAL A 239 -13.41 8.75 2.23
CA VAL A 239 -13.71 7.40 1.71
C VAL A 239 -13.25 7.30 0.26
N THR A 240 -11.97 7.56 0.01
CA THR A 240 -11.37 7.49 -1.33
C THR A 240 -10.44 6.29 -1.45
N PHE A 241 -10.12 5.90 -2.68
CA PHE A 241 -9.13 4.82 -2.88
C PHE A 241 -7.77 5.26 -2.36
N ARG A 242 -7.43 6.55 -2.51
CA ARG A 242 -6.14 7.15 -2.13
C ARG A 242 -6.03 7.54 -0.66
N GLU A 243 -6.99 7.18 0.16
CA GLU A 243 -6.99 7.45 1.59
C GLU A 243 -5.74 6.91 2.30
N TYR A 244 -5.13 5.82 1.78
CA TYR A 244 -3.87 5.27 2.28
C TYR A 244 -2.73 6.31 2.34
N GLU A 245 -2.76 7.35 1.49
CA GLU A 245 -1.74 8.42 1.49
C GLU A 245 -1.81 9.26 2.77
N TRP A 246 -3.03 9.51 3.27
CA TRP A 246 -3.25 10.17 4.55
C TRP A 246 -2.75 9.30 5.71
N TYR A 247 -3.01 7.98 5.68
CA TYR A 247 -2.46 7.04 6.66
C TYR A 247 -0.93 7.07 6.69
N ASP A 248 -0.27 7.03 5.52
CA ASP A 248 1.19 7.12 5.41
C ASP A 248 1.73 8.43 6.02
N GLU A 249 1.06 9.56 5.78
CA GLU A 249 1.44 10.85 6.35
C GLU A 249 1.35 10.85 7.89
N GLN A 250 0.26 10.31 8.46
CA GLN A 250 0.12 10.19 9.90
C GLN A 250 1.21 9.29 10.51
N ILE A 251 1.52 8.17 9.85
CA ILE A 251 2.57 7.24 10.26
C ILE A 251 3.94 7.94 10.22
N ARG A 252 4.29 8.62 9.12
CA ARG A 252 5.56 9.34 9.01
C ARG A 252 5.69 10.45 10.03
N THR A 253 4.61 11.19 10.31
CA THR A 253 4.59 12.24 11.33
C THR A 253 4.82 11.69 12.74
N THR A 254 4.44 10.44 12.97
CA THR A 254 4.45 9.78 14.28
C THR A 254 5.74 9.01 14.51
N LEU A 255 6.17 8.23 13.52
CA LEU A 255 7.30 7.30 13.61
C LEU A 255 8.58 7.85 12.96
N GLY A 256 8.47 8.84 12.07
CA GLY A 256 9.59 9.40 11.30
C GLY A 256 9.95 8.61 10.03
N TYR A 257 9.21 7.55 9.70
CA TYR A 257 9.41 6.70 8.53
C TYR A 257 8.07 6.08 8.08
N SER A 258 7.99 5.60 6.84
CA SER A 258 6.81 4.87 6.34
C SER A 258 6.83 3.41 6.78
N LEU A 259 5.63 2.84 6.98
CA LEU A 259 5.40 1.40 7.09
C LEU A 259 4.78 0.89 5.78
N PRO A 260 4.88 -0.41 5.46
CA PRO A 260 4.09 -0.99 4.39
C PRO A 260 2.60 -0.84 4.69
N LEU A 261 1.86 -0.37 3.70
CA LEU A 261 0.41 -0.30 3.69
C LEU A 261 -0.09 -1.38 2.72
N LEU A 262 -0.87 -2.32 3.23
CA LEU A 262 -1.39 -3.43 2.44
C LEU A 262 -2.91 -3.23 2.31
N GLY A 263 -3.37 -2.99 1.08
CA GLY A 263 -4.80 -2.93 0.78
C GLY A 263 -5.38 -4.32 0.95
N THR A 264 -5.92 -4.62 2.13
CA THR A 264 -6.39 -5.96 2.49
C THR A 264 -7.81 -6.20 2.00
N GLU A 265 -8.60 -5.14 1.81
CA GLU A 265 -9.91 -5.17 1.15
C GLU A 265 -10.03 -3.92 0.29
N ALA A 266 -9.82 -4.07 -1.02
CA ALA A 266 -9.77 -2.96 -1.96
C ALA A 266 -10.85 -3.08 -3.04
N GLY A 267 -11.09 -1.97 -3.72
CA GLY A 267 -11.83 -1.95 -4.98
C GLY A 267 -13.31 -1.65 -4.82
N TYR A 268 -14.01 -1.82 -5.94
CA TYR A 268 -15.37 -1.35 -6.15
C TYR A 268 -16.38 -2.49 -6.06
N GLU A 269 -17.63 -2.14 -5.75
CA GLU A 269 -18.75 -3.06 -5.67
C GLU A 269 -19.82 -2.70 -6.69
N ILE A 270 -20.33 -3.68 -7.44
CA ILE A 270 -21.40 -3.42 -8.41
C ILE A 270 -22.65 -2.91 -7.70
N GLY A 271 -23.23 -1.87 -8.28
CA GLY A 271 -24.45 -1.25 -7.79
C GLY A 271 -24.23 -0.21 -6.71
N ASP A 272 -23.00 -0.02 -6.19
CA ASP A 272 -22.74 1.02 -5.20
C ASP A 272 -23.05 2.41 -5.78
N ALA A 273 -23.77 3.21 -5.00
CA ALA A 273 -24.18 4.58 -5.30
C ALA A 273 -24.22 5.41 -4.01
N THR A 274 -23.38 5.06 -3.02
CA THR A 274 -23.42 5.61 -1.66
C THR A 274 -23.13 7.11 -1.63
N ILE A 275 -22.21 7.59 -2.47
CA ILE A 275 -21.78 8.99 -2.48
C ILE A 275 -22.57 9.76 -3.54
N PRO A 276 -23.40 10.75 -3.14
CA PRO A 276 -24.15 11.57 -4.07
C PRO A 276 -23.23 12.34 -5.02
N GLY A 277 -23.64 12.48 -6.28
CA GLY A 277 -22.88 13.20 -7.31
C GLY A 277 -21.94 12.33 -8.14
N TYR A 278 -21.64 11.11 -7.68
CA TYR A 278 -20.91 10.12 -8.47
C TYR A 278 -21.85 9.08 -9.10
N PRO A 279 -21.51 8.52 -10.28
CA PRO A 279 -22.36 7.54 -10.95
C PRO A 279 -22.48 6.26 -10.11
N ARG A 280 -23.57 5.52 -10.27
CA ARG A 280 -23.67 4.16 -9.74
C ARG A 280 -22.63 3.26 -10.42
N ILE A 281 -21.96 2.40 -9.67
CA ILE A 281 -21.02 1.42 -10.23
C ILE A 281 -21.76 0.38 -11.09
N THR A 282 -21.60 0.48 -12.41
CA THR A 282 -22.03 -0.54 -13.38
C THR A 282 -20.95 -1.62 -13.54
N GLY A 283 -21.21 -2.70 -14.28
CA GLY A 283 -20.17 -3.70 -14.58
C GLY A 283 -18.97 -3.13 -15.34
N ASP A 284 -19.23 -2.21 -16.29
CA ASP A 284 -18.17 -1.51 -17.03
C ASP A 284 -17.37 -0.57 -16.14
N LEU A 285 -18.03 0.19 -15.26
CA LEU A 285 -17.32 1.06 -14.31
C LEU A 285 -16.54 0.24 -13.27
N HIS A 286 -17.10 -0.87 -12.80
CA HIS A 286 -16.42 -1.81 -11.93
C HIS A 286 -15.13 -2.33 -12.58
N ALA A 287 -15.20 -2.78 -13.84
CA ALA A 287 -14.01 -3.22 -14.57
C ALA A 287 -13.01 -2.06 -14.78
N THR A 288 -13.50 -0.90 -15.22
CA THR A 288 -12.65 0.26 -15.49
C THR A 288 -11.90 0.71 -14.25
N TYR A 289 -12.60 0.97 -13.14
CA TYR A 289 -11.98 1.52 -11.93
C TYR A 289 -11.08 0.50 -11.22
N ASN A 290 -11.47 -0.78 -11.14
CA ASN A 290 -10.57 -1.77 -10.55
C ASN A 290 -9.32 -1.99 -11.41
N MET A 291 -9.43 -1.95 -12.73
CA MET A 291 -8.24 -2.03 -13.59
C MET A 291 -7.37 -0.77 -13.52
N GLU A 292 -7.94 0.41 -13.31
CA GLU A 292 -7.18 1.62 -13.00
C GLU A 292 -6.37 1.48 -11.71
N ILE A 293 -6.95 0.88 -10.66
CA ILE A 293 -6.21 0.55 -9.43
C ILE A 293 -5.02 -0.36 -9.75
N PHE A 294 -5.21 -1.44 -10.49
CA PHE A 294 -4.10 -2.34 -10.82
C PHE A 294 -3.03 -1.67 -11.68
N ARG A 295 -3.42 -0.86 -12.68
CA ARG A 295 -2.48 -0.13 -13.54
C ARG A 295 -1.67 0.92 -12.78
N GLY A 296 -2.26 1.56 -11.77
CA GLY A 296 -1.60 2.61 -11.02
C GLY A 296 -0.38 2.15 -10.21
N PHE A 297 -0.22 0.84 -9.94
CA PHE A 297 1.00 0.31 -9.31
C PHE A 297 2.26 0.48 -10.16
N ARG A 298 2.11 0.73 -11.47
CA ARG A 298 3.24 0.98 -12.36
C ARG A 298 3.83 2.37 -12.17
N GLU A 299 3.00 3.38 -11.95
CA GLU A 299 3.41 4.79 -12.13
C GLU A 299 2.83 5.77 -11.10
N THR A 300 1.70 5.43 -10.46
CA THR A 300 0.88 6.41 -9.72
C THR A 300 0.92 6.19 -8.21
N TRP A 301 0.86 4.93 -7.76
CA TRP A 301 0.68 4.65 -6.33
C TRP A 301 1.97 4.75 -5.53
N HIS A 302 1.81 5.28 -4.32
CA HIS A 302 2.92 5.55 -3.42
C HIS A 302 3.73 4.27 -3.09
N PRO A 303 5.05 4.36 -2.91
CA PRO A 303 5.89 3.19 -2.63
C PRO A 303 5.53 2.45 -1.34
N SER A 304 4.93 3.13 -0.35
CA SER A 304 4.46 2.47 0.87
C SER A 304 3.21 1.62 0.66
N PHE A 305 2.41 1.85 -0.38
CA PHE A 305 1.28 1.01 -0.70
C PHE A 305 1.75 -0.21 -1.49
N PHE A 306 1.87 -1.36 -0.83
CA PHE A 306 2.51 -2.56 -1.38
C PHE A 306 1.59 -3.30 -2.36
N CYS A 307 0.33 -3.48 -1.98
CA CYS A 307 -0.62 -4.25 -2.78
C CYS A 307 -2.07 -3.79 -2.58
N ALA A 308 -2.93 -4.15 -3.53
CA ALA A 308 -4.38 -4.05 -3.41
C ALA A 308 -5.01 -5.43 -3.62
N CYS A 309 -5.51 -6.02 -2.53
CA CYS A 309 -6.28 -7.26 -2.53
C CYS A 309 -7.76 -6.95 -2.76
N MET A 310 -8.25 -7.20 -3.97
CA MET A 310 -9.62 -6.86 -4.35
C MET A 310 -10.64 -7.72 -3.57
N TRP A 311 -11.67 -7.04 -3.05
CA TRP A 311 -12.82 -7.64 -2.38
C TRP A 311 -13.95 -7.83 -3.41
N LEU A 312 -14.28 -9.04 -3.87
CA LEU A 312 -13.74 -10.37 -3.59
C LEU A 312 -13.52 -11.15 -4.86
N ILE A 313 -12.60 -12.11 -4.83
CA ILE A 313 -12.45 -13.04 -5.95
C ILE A 313 -13.73 -13.85 -6.17
N GLU A 314 -14.23 -14.52 -5.13
CA GLU A 314 -15.45 -15.31 -5.22
C GLU A 314 -16.10 -15.51 -3.84
N ILE A 315 -17.32 -16.06 -3.84
CA ILE A 315 -18.04 -16.50 -2.64
C ILE A 315 -18.45 -17.98 -2.77
N TYR A 316 -18.36 -18.73 -1.67
CA TYR A 316 -18.76 -20.14 -1.61
C TYR A 316 -20.12 -20.22 -0.88
N GLU A 317 -21.14 -20.85 -1.49
CA GLU A 317 -22.56 -20.75 -1.07
C GLU A 317 -22.91 -21.52 0.23
N LYS A 318 -23.79 -21.04 1.14
CA LYS A 318 -25.28 -21.01 1.00
C LYS A 318 -25.98 -19.90 1.81
N ASN A 319 -25.29 -19.20 2.73
CA ASN A 319 -25.94 -18.33 3.73
C ASN A 319 -25.41 -16.88 3.79
N SER A 320 -24.37 -16.51 3.03
CA SER A 320 -23.81 -15.16 3.02
C SER A 320 -24.32 -14.35 1.81
N PHE A 321 -25.64 -14.16 1.72
CA PHE A 321 -26.22 -13.24 0.73
C PHE A 321 -25.62 -11.82 0.80
N SER A 322 -25.04 -11.43 1.94
CA SER A 322 -24.54 -10.07 2.19
C SER A 322 -23.32 -9.66 1.35
N PHE A 323 -22.51 -10.59 0.85
CA PHE A 323 -21.27 -10.26 0.12
C PHE A 323 -21.22 -10.78 -1.32
N ALA A 324 -22.28 -11.42 -1.80
CA ALA A 324 -22.36 -11.94 -3.16
C ALA A 324 -22.16 -10.86 -4.24
N ASN A 325 -22.44 -9.59 -3.90
CA ASN A 325 -22.33 -8.44 -4.81
C ASN A 325 -20.89 -8.05 -5.11
N ALA A 326 -19.98 -8.39 -4.19
CA ALA A 326 -18.57 -8.07 -4.29
C ALA A 326 -17.77 -9.09 -5.10
N ALA A 327 -18.31 -10.30 -5.32
CA ALA A 327 -17.60 -11.38 -5.99
C ALA A 327 -17.33 -11.06 -7.46
N TRP A 328 -16.10 -11.22 -7.91
CA TRP A 328 -15.71 -11.05 -9.31
C TRP A 328 -16.09 -12.26 -10.16
N TRP A 329 -15.95 -13.46 -9.60
CA TRP A 329 -16.43 -14.71 -10.17
C TRP A 329 -17.74 -15.14 -9.50
N TYR A 330 -18.64 -15.73 -10.28
CA TYR A 330 -19.92 -16.27 -9.81
C TYR A 330 -20.79 -15.23 -9.06
N ASN A 331 -20.78 -13.99 -9.52
CA ASN A 331 -21.57 -12.90 -8.96
C ASN A 331 -23.07 -13.11 -9.19
N LYS A 332 -23.79 -13.48 -8.13
CA LYS A 332 -25.22 -13.84 -8.23
C LYS A 332 -26.15 -12.68 -8.53
N ILE A 333 -25.75 -11.45 -8.22
CA ILE A 333 -26.59 -10.25 -8.37
C ILE A 333 -26.48 -9.67 -9.76
N ALA A 334 -25.36 -9.91 -10.44
CA ALA A 334 -25.20 -9.61 -11.85
C ALA A 334 -26.15 -10.42 -12.77
N GLY A 335 -26.95 -11.34 -12.20
CA GLY A 335 -28.30 -11.64 -12.69
C GLY A 335 -28.39 -12.06 -14.16
N GLY A 336 -27.52 -12.95 -14.65
CA GLY A 336 -27.56 -13.41 -16.03
C GLY A 336 -27.18 -12.36 -17.10
N ASP A 337 -26.83 -11.14 -16.70
CA ASP A 337 -26.32 -10.09 -17.61
C ASP A 337 -24.91 -10.41 -18.11
N TYR A 338 -24.20 -11.33 -17.45
CA TYR A 338 -22.87 -11.80 -17.85
C TYR A 338 -22.84 -13.33 -17.97
N PRO A 339 -22.21 -13.88 -19.02
CA PRO A 339 -21.98 -15.32 -19.15
C PRO A 339 -21.34 -15.89 -17.88
N GLU A 340 -21.88 -17.02 -17.39
CA GLU A 340 -21.37 -17.75 -16.22
C GLU A 340 -21.34 -16.93 -14.91
N ASN A 341 -22.02 -15.78 -14.85
CA ASN A 341 -21.98 -14.83 -13.74
C ASN A 341 -20.55 -14.31 -13.42
N ILE A 342 -19.72 -14.15 -14.45
CA ILE A 342 -18.35 -13.62 -14.32
C ILE A 342 -18.36 -12.13 -14.68
N LEU A 343 -17.84 -11.27 -13.80
CA LEU A 343 -17.84 -9.83 -14.04
C LEU A 343 -16.87 -9.43 -15.17
N PRO A 344 -17.13 -8.34 -15.93
CA PRO A 344 -16.22 -7.86 -16.97
C PRO A 344 -14.78 -7.61 -16.50
N ALA A 345 -14.61 -7.28 -15.21
CA ALA A 345 -13.31 -7.07 -14.58
C ALA A 345 -12.41 -8.31 -14.63
N VAL A 346 -12.98 -9.53 -14.57
CA VAL A 346 -12.21 -10.78 -14.67
C VAL A 346 -11.60 -10.93 -16.06
N HIS A 347 -12.37 -10.63 -17.11
CA HIS A 347 -11.88 -10.66 -18.48
C HIS A 347 -10.80 -9.58 -18.71
N ALA A 348 -11.07 -8.35 -18.26
CA ALA A 348 -10.12 -7.25 -18.36
C ALA A 348 -8.79 -7.54 -17.62
N LEU A 349 -8.86 -8.16 -16.45
CA LEU A 349 -7.68 -8.58 -15.70
C LEU A 349 -6.87 -9.64 -16.45
N ARG A 350 -7.54 -10.67 -16.99
CA ARG A 350 -6.88 -11.71 -17.78
C ARG A 350 -6.20 -11.14 -19.01
N GLU A 351 -6.85 -10.21 -19.70
CA GLU A 351 -6.28 -9.52 -20.86
C GLU A 351 -5.07 -8.66 -20.47
N GLU A 352 -5.14 -7.92 -19.37
CA GLU A 352 -4.03 -7.12 -18.87
C GLU A 352 -2.83 -8.01 -18.50
N ALA A 353 -3.08 -9.12 -17.79
CA ALA A 353 -2.07 -10.11 -17.44
C ALA A 353 -1.42 -10.74 -18.69
N ALA A 354 -2.19 -11.05 -19.72
CA ALA A 354 -1.67 -11.62 -20.95
C ALA A 354 -0.77 -10.65 -21.75
N GLN A 355 -0.98 -9.34 -21.63
CA GLN A 355 -0.30 -8.34 -22.46
C GLN A 355 0.87 -7.62 -21.75
N ARG A 356 0.78 -7.42 -20.43
CA ARG A 356 1.50 -6.32 -19.75
C ARG A 356 1.87 -6.57 -18.30
N LEU A 357 2.20 -7.81 -17.91
CA LEU A 357 2.82 -8.02 -16.59
C LEU A 357 4.11 -7.21 -16.50
N PHE A 358 4.16 -6.34 -15.50
CA PHE A 358 5.33 -5.54 -15.17
C PHE A 358 5.84 -6.00 -13.81
N VAL A 359 7.13 -5.79 -13.60
CA VAL A 359 7.71 -5.84 -12.26
C VAL A 359 7.81 -4.40 -11.78
N ARG A 360 7.17 -4.11 -10.65
CA ARG A 360 7.18 -2.79 -10.02
C ARG A 360 8.61 -2.47 -9.60
N THR A 361 9.14 -1.37 -10.14
CA THR A 361 10.41 -0.81 -9.70
C THR A 361 10.16 0.13 -8.52
N MET A 362 10.77 -0.16 -7.39
CA MET A 362 10.65 0.68 -6.20
C MET A 362 11.72 1.78 -6.19
N PRO A 363 11.43 2.97 -5.65
CA PRO A 363 12.39 4.07 -5.62
C PRO A 363 13.69 3.78 -4.85
N TRP A 364 13.69 2.78 -3.95
CA TRP A 364 14.89 2.34 -3.22
C TRP A 364 15.72 1.29 -3.95
N GLU A 365 15.18 0.66 -5.00
CA GLU A 365 15.92 -0.30 -5.84
C GLU A 365 16.75 0.40 -6.90
N THR A 366 16.32 1.60 -7.29
CA THR A 366 17.12 2.46 -8.15
C THR A 366 18.09 3.20 -7.25
N PRO A 367 19.41 3.05 -7.42
CA PRO A 367 20.35 3.90 -6.70
C PRO A 367 19.94 5.36 -6.97
N PRO A 368 19.98 6.24 -5.95
CA PRO A 368 19.69 7.64 -6.20
C PRO A 368 20.54 8.10 -7.37
N PRO A 369 20.00 8.91 -8.31
CA PRO A 369 20.86 9.57 -9.27
C PRO A 369 22.01 10.21 -8.48
N PRO A 370 23.25 10.14 -8.98
CA PRO A 370 24.40 10.71 -8.28
C PRO A 370 23.98 12.08 -7.75
N ALA A 371 24.15 12.29 -6.44
CA ALA A 371 23.66 13.49 -5.77
C ALA A 371 23.93 14.68 -6.67
N SER A 372 22.88 15.42 -7.05
CA SER A 372 23.00 16.59 -7.92
C SER A 372 24.19 17.39 -7.41
N SER A 373 25.22 17.52 -8.24
CA SER A 373 26.45 18.12 -7.78
C SER A 373 26.14 19.53 -7.27
N PHE A 374 27.01 20.09 -6.42
CA PHE A 374 26.88 21.50 -6.03
C PHE A 374 26.65 22.40 -7.27
N ALA A 375 27.28 22.04 -8.41
CA ALA A 375 27.08 22.74 -9.68
C ALA A 375 25.66 22.60 -10.25
N ASP A 376 25.07 21.40 -10.23
CA ASP A 376 23.74 21.14 -10.79
C ASP A 376 22.63 21.85 -9.99
N ILE A 377 22.73 21.82 -8.65
CA ILE A 377 21.78 22.53 -7.76
C ILE A 377 21.90 24.03 -7.96
N LEU A 378 23.13 24.54 -8.02
CA LEU A 378 23.40 25.95 -8.18
C LEU A 378 22.92 26.48 -9.54
N LEU A 379 23.04 25.70 -10.62
CA LEU A 379 22.52 26.04 -11.94
C LEU A 379 20.98 26.03 -12.00
N ALA A 380 20.35 25.00 -11.42
CA ALA A 380 18.89 24.90 -11.40
C ALA A 380 18.28 26.10 -10.65
N GLU A 381 18.83 26.44 -9.50
CA GLU A 381 18.37 27.55 -8.67
C GLU A 381 18.60 28.92 -9.34
N ALA A 382 19.74 29.08 -10.01
CA ALA A 382 20.05 30.28 -10.79
C ALA A 382 19.09 30.47 -11.97
N ASN A 383 18.70 29.39 -12.65
CA ASN A 383 17.78 29.44 -13.78
C ASN A 383 16.36 29.82 -13.37
N ALA A 384 15.92 29.43 -12.17
CA ALA A 384 14.61 29.78 -11.64
C ALA A 384 14.45 31.28 -11.30
N ARG A 385 15.56 32.04 -11.23
CA ARG A 385 15.61 33.41 -10.71
C ARG A 385 16.06 34.45 -11.73
N GLN A 386 15.79 34.27 -13.03
CA GLN A 386 16.18 35.24 -14.07
C GLN A 386 15.41 36.57 -13.96
N VAL A 387 15.86 37.46 -13.07
CA VAL A 387 15.34 38.82 -12.87
C VAL A 387 16.51 39.77 -12.66
N ILE A 388 16.51 40.93 -13.31
CA ILE A 388 17.65 41.85 -13.31
C ILE A 388 17.64 42.74 -12.06
N GLU A 389 18.69 42.65 -11.23
CA GLU A 389 18.93 43.56 -10.11
C GLU A 389 20.44 43.93 -10.01
N PHE A 390 20.75 45.23 -9.99
CA PHE A 390 22.12 45.73 -9.97
C PHE A 390 22.48 46.31 -8.60
N ASN A 391 23.53 45.78 -7.99
CA ASN A 391 24.24 46.29 -6.82
C ASN A 391 25.75 46.24 -7.10
N PRO A 392 26.32 47.28 -7.74
CA PRO A 392 27.71 47.27 -8.20
C PRO A 392 28.74 47.24 -7.05
N ASN A 393 28.31 47.46 -5.80
CA ASN A 393 29.17 47.37 -4.62
C ASN A 393 29.25 45.94 -4.05
N ALA A 394 28.42 45.01 -4.52
CA ALA A 394 28.44 43.62 -4.06
C ALA A 394 29.65 42.86 -4.61
N ALA A 395 30.25 42.01 -3.77
CA ALA A 395 31.45 41.25 -4.12
C ALA A 395 31.25 40.35 -5.35
N LEU A 396 30.06 39.75 -5.49
CA LEU A 396 29.68 38.95 -6.65
C LEU A 396 29.64 39.81 -7.93
N GLN A 397 28.99 40.98 -7.89
CA GLN A 397 28.88 41.85 -9.05
C GLN A 397 30.23 42.44 -9.48
N GLN A 398 31.10 42.80 -8.52
CA GLN A 398 32.46 43.24 -8.83
C GLN A 398 33.23 42.16 -9.60
N ARG A 399 33.11 40.90 -9.18
CA ARG A 399 33.74 39.78 -9.89
C ARG A 399 33.11 39.52 -11.25
N ILE A 400 31.78 39.54 -11.33
CA ILE A 400 31.00 39.38 -12.58
C ILE A 400 31.45 40.39 -13.64
N PHE A 401 31.52 41.68 -13.28
CA PHE A 401 31.95 42.74 -14.19
C PHE A 401 33.43 42.63 -14.56
N ALA A 402 34.30 42.27 -13.61
CA ALA A 402 35.73 42.07 -13.88
C ALA A 402 35.98 40.95 -14.91
N ASP A 403 35.12 39.93 -14.94
CA ASP A 403 35.18 38.82 -15.90
C ASP A 403 34.44 39.13 -17.23
N GLY A 404 33.84 40.32 -17.38
CA GLY A 404 33.15 40.76 -18.60
C GLY A 404 31.69 40.31 -18.73
N PHE A 405 31.09 39.81 -17.64
CA PHE A 405 29.70 39.33 -17.61
C PHE A 405 28.76 40.40 -17.04
N VAL A 406 27.46 40.24 -17.25
CA VAL A 406 26.41 41.09 -16.67
C VAL A 406 25.47 40.25 -15.81
N PRO A 407 25.19 40.64 -14.56
CA PRO A 407 24.22 39.93 -13.72
C PRO A 407 22.83 39.89 -14.38
N ASN A 408 22.16 38.74 -14.32
CA ASN A 408 20.79 38.57 -14.82
C ASN A 408 19.90 37.73 -13.89
N SER A 409 20.31 37.57 -12.64
CA SER A 409 19.47 37.17 -11.50
C SER A 409 19.73 38.12 -10.32
N PRO A 410 18.85 38.17 -9.30
CA PRO A 410 19.22 38.70 -8.00
C PRO A 410 20.23 37.77 -7.33
N GLU A 411 20.87 38.25 -6.26
CA GLU A 411 21.61 37.37 -5.36
C GLU A 411 20.66 36.41 -4.66
N PHE A 412 21.12 35.20 -4.38
CA PHE A 412 20.36 34.22 -3.64
C PHE A 412 21.21 33.36 -2.73
N ALA A 413 20.60 32.92 -1.63
CA ALA A 413 21.22 31.99 -0.71
C ALA A 413 20.90 30.54 -1.10
N LEU A 414 21.88 29.66 -0.96
CA LEU A 414 21.78 28.22 -1.16
C LEU A 414 22.43 27.50 0.02
N GLU A 415 21.68 26.66 0.70
CA GLU A 415 22.21 25.73 1.72
C GLU A 415 22.72 24.45 1.05
N PHE A 416 23.98 24.10 1.26
CA PHE A 416 24.56 22.85 0.76
C PHE A 416 25.51 22.24 1.78
N GLU A 417 25.29 20.98 2.14
CA GLU A 417 26.08 20.25 3.14
C GLU A 417 26.25 20.98 4.49
N GLY A 418 25.23 21.76 4.89
CA GLY A 418 25.22 22.51 6.15
C GLY A 418 25.94 23.86 6.09
N GLU A 419 26.30 24.33 4.89
CA GLU A 419 26.94 25.62 4.65
C GLU A 419 26.09 26.50 3.74
N THR A 420 26.00 27.78 4.07
CA THR A 420 25.28 28.78 3.25
C THR A 420 26.21 29.38 2.19
N PHE A 421 25.77 29.35 0.93
CA PHE A 421 26.42 30.02 -0.19
C PHE A 421 25.55 31.15 -0.71
N ILE A 422 26.17 32.28 -1.06
CA ILE A 422 25.52 33.40 -1.75
C ILE A 422 25.96 33.36 -3.20
N ALA A 423 25.00 33.40 -4.12
CA ALA A 423 25.24 33.22 -5.54
C ALA A 423 24.43 34.17 -6.42
N GLN A 424 24.90 34.36 -7.65
CA GLN A 424 24.26 35.20 -8.65
C GLN A 424 24.58 34.70 -10.07
N ARG A 425 23.56 34.61 -10.91
CA ARG A 425 23.68 34.27 -12.33
C ARG A 425 24.13 35.50 -13.13
N ALA A 426 25.00 35.27 -14.09
CA ALA A 426 25.45 36.27 -15.03
C ALA A 426 25.64 35.69 -16.42
N GLU A 427 25.56 36.56 -17.42
CA GLU A 427 25.69 36.21 -18.83
C GLU A 427 26.61 37.18 -19.56
N HIS A 428 27.41 36.65 -20.48
CA HIS A 428 28.27 37.44 -21.34
C HIS A 428 27.49 37.84 -22.60
N LEU A 429 27.12 39.12 -22.69
CA LEU A 429 26.16 39.62 -23.70
C LEU A 429 26.58 39.38 -25.16
N GLN A 430 27.87 39.20 -25.45
CA GLN A 430 28.35 38.96 -26.81
C GLN A 430 28.38 37.48 -27.19
N SER A 431 28.61 36.57 -26.23
CA SER A 431 28.78 35.13 -26.51
C SER A 431 27.60 34.28 -26.05
N GLY A 432 26.72 34.82 -25.19
CA GLY A 432 25.65 34.06 -24.53
C GLY A 432 26.17 33.08 -23.48
N GLU A 433 27.46 33.11 -23.13
CA GLU A 433 28.02 32.25 -22.07
C GLU A 433 27.34 32.58 -20.74
N VAL A 434 26.90 31.56 -20.01
CA VAL A 434 26.25 31.69 -18.71
C VAL A 434 27.20 31.21 -17.62
N ARG A 435 27.29 31.97 -16.53
CA ARG A 435 28.00 31.59 -15.31
C ARG A 435 27.13 31.83 -14.09
N VAL A 436 27.31 31.00 -13.08
CA VAL A 436 26.79 31.28 -11.74
C VAL A 436 27.97 31.53 -10.83
N TYR A 437 28.10 32.77 -10.36
CA TYR A 437 29.10 33.16 -9.40
C TYR A 437 28.58 32.85 -8.01
N TYR A 438 29.43 32.36 -7.13
CA TYR A 438 29.06 31.98 -5.78
C TYR A 438 30.21 32.17 -4.79
N VAL A 439 29.86 32.31 -3.53
CA VAL A 439 30.81 32.44 -2.43
C VAL A 439 30.18 31.90 -1.16
N LYS A 440 30.97 31.28 -0.29
CA LYS A 440 30.50 30.88 1.03
C LYS A 440 30.18 32.13 1.86
N GLN A 441 29.04 32.13 2.56
CA GLN A 441 28.61 33.30 3.33
C GLN A 441 29.67 33.67 4.36
N GLY A 442 30.15 34.92 4.29
CA GLY A 442 31.24 35.42 5.13
C GLY A 442 32.64 35.37 4.49
N GLU A 443 32.84 34.65 3.40
CA GLU A 443 34.14 34.50 2.71
C GLU A 443 34.23 35.32 1.40
N TRP A 444 33.75 36.57 1.41
CA TRP A 444 33.55 37.43 0.23
C TRP A 444 34.77 37.66 -0.68
N ALA A 445 35.98 37.36 -0.22
CA ALA A 445 37.21 37.42 -1.02
C ALA A 445 37.42 36.18 -1.92
N GLN A 446 36.62 35.11 -1.76
CA GLN A 446 36.80 33.81 -2.42
C GLN A 446 35.68 33.50 -3.43
N VAL A 447 35.24 34.49 -4.20
CA VAL A 447 34.22 34.29 -5.24
C VAL A 447 34.72 33.31 -6.30
N LYS A 448 33.92 32.27 -6.56
CA LYS A 448 34.12 31.26 -7.61
C LYS A 448 32.97 31.32 -8.61
N PHE A 449 33.08 30.60 -9.72
CA PHE A 449 31.97 30.42 -10.65
C PHE A 449 31.91 29.00 -11.20
N ILE A 450 30.71 28.62 -11.64
CA ILE A 450 30.46 27.46 -12.50
C ILE A 450 29.93 27.91 -13.86
N ARG A 451 30.17 27.12 -14.89
CA ARG A 451 29.63 27.35 -16.25
C ARG A 451 28.29 26.63 -16.37
N GLY A 452 27.31 27.31 -16.97
CA GLY A 452 25.98 26.76 -17.27
C GLY A 452 25.82 26.28 -18.69
#